data_AF-A0A8J4TWH4-F1
#
_entry.id   AF-A0A8J4TWH4-F1
#
_cell.length_a   1.000
_cell.length_b   1.000
_cell.length_c   1.000
_cell.angle_alpha   90.00
_cell.angle_beta   90.00
_cell.angle_gamma   90.00
#
_symmetry.space_group_name_H-M   'P 1'
#
loop_
_entity.id
_entity.type
_entity.pdbx_description
1 polymer ?
#
loop_
_entity_poly.entity_id
_entity_poly.type
_entity_poly.pdbx_seq_one_letter_code
_entity_poly.pdbx_strand_id
1 'polypeptide(L)'
;MKIFISIVLCVITLFLLNDFALAVERAKNASRSAATQPLTYANVVSSFKEAHLRATEVQPRCTIFFEGKWKNANVYDYCVIMVENSDQDIQVTFYLTDAHEMNWVTEFLDAPFFAQSETQKLFGLMNSGHDIRGEKIGRFRVDFHRWQPRHAEILVFSFTPLSKSST
;
A
#
# COMPACT_ATOMS: atom_id res chain seq x y z
N MET A 1 -25.90 -16.45 -33.22
CA MET A 1 -25.28 -16.71 -31.91
C MET A 1 -23.75 -16.52 -31.89
N LYS A 2 -23.00 -16.87 -32.95
CA LYS A 2 -21.53 -16.70 -33.00
C LYS A 2 -21.03 -15.23 -33.03
N ILE A 3 -21.78 -14.33 -33.65
CA ILE A 3 -21.41 -12.90 -33.79
C ILE A 3 -21.47 -12.16 -32.45
N PHE A 4 -22.47 -12.46 -31.61
CA PHE A 4 -22.62 -11.84 -30.29
C PHE A 4 -21.48 -12.21 -29.33
N ILE A 5 -20.99 -13.46 -29.38
CA ILE A 5 -19.86 -13.91 -28.55
C ILE A 5 -18.57 -13.18 -28.94
N SER A 6 -18.36 -12.92 -30.24
CA SER A 6 -17.17 -12.21 -30.72
C SER A 6 -17.14 -10.74 -30.30
N ILE A 7 -18.30 -10.08 -30.26
CA ILE A 7 -18.40 -8.66 -29.85
C ILE A 7 -18.16 -8.53 -28.34
N VAL A 8 -18.74 -9.43 -27.53
CA VAL A 8 -18.53 -9.44 -26.07
C VAL A 8 -17.05 -9.69 -25.74
N LEU A 9 -16.37 -10.59 -26.47
CA LEU A 9 -14.96 -10.87 -26.26
C LEU A 9 -14.07 -9.65 -26.58
N CYS A 10 -14.36 -8.90 -27.65
CA CYS A 10 -13.64 -7.67 -28.01
C CYS A 10 -13.85 -6.54 -27.00
N VAL A 11 -15.05 -6.41 -26.45
CA VAL A 11 -15.34 -5.39 -25.44
C VAL A 11 -14.59 -5.69 -24.14
N ILE A 12 -14.54 -6.95 -23.71
CA ILE A 12 -13.79 -7.37 -22.51
C ILE A 12 -12.29 -7.13 -22.68
N THR A 13 -11.69 -7.43 -23.84
CA THR A 13 -10.27 -7.12 -24.08
C THR A 13 -9.99 -5.62 -24.12
N LEU A 14 -10.90 -4.80 -24.63
CA LEU A 14 -10.77 -3.33 -24.61
C LEU A 14 -10.80 -2.76 -23.19
N PHE A 15 -11.64 -3.29 -22.29
CA PHE A 15 -11.65 -2.86 -20.89
C PHE A 15 -10.39 -3.29 -20.12
N LEU A 16 -9.91 -4.52 -20.31
CA LEU A 16 -8.69 -5.02 -19.65
C LEU A 16 -7.41 -4.30 -20.14
N LEU A 17 -7.38 -3.83 -21.39
CA LEU A 17 -6.24 -3.06 -21.93
C LEU A 17 -6.20 -1.63 -21.39
N ASN A 18 -7.34 -1.04 -21.01
CA ASN A 18 -7.41 0.32 -20.49
C ASN A 18 -6.86 0.43 -19.06
N ASP A 19 -7.14 -0.57 -18.21
CA ASP A 19 -6.59 -0.64 -16.85
C ASP A 19 -5.06 -0.83 -16.87
N PHE A 20 -4.55 -1.62 -17.82
CA PHE A 20 -3.11 -1.78 -18.02
C PHE A 20 -2.46 -0.49 -18.54
N ALA A 21 -3.10 0.24 -19.46
CA ALA A 21 -2.57 1.49 -19.97
C ALA A 21 -2.50 2.57 -18.88
N LEU A 22 -3.51 2.68 -18.02
CA LEU A 22 -3.53 3.57 -16.85
C LEU A 22 -2.45 3.20 -15.81
N ALA A 23 -2.26 1.90 -15.56
CA ALA A 23 -1.20 1.41 -14.68
C ALA A 23 0.20 1.70 -15.24
N VAL A 24 0.40 1.52 -16.55
CA VAL A 24 1.66 1.82 -17.25
C VAL A 24 1.94 3.32 -17.29
N GLU A 25 0.92 4.16 -17.46
CA GLU A 25 1.06 5.61 -17.46
C GLU A 25 1.36 6.16 -16.06
N ARG A 26 0.75 5.61 -15.01
CA ARG A 26 1.14 5.86 -13.60
C ARG A 26 2.59 5.43 -13.33
N ALA A 27 2.99 4.24 -13.78
CA ALA A 27 4.37 3.75 -13.65
C ALA A 27 5.40 4.61 -14.41
N LYS A 28 5.01 5.14 -15.58
CA LYS A 28 5.88 6.00 -16.39
C LYS A 28 6.07 7.38 -15.76
N ASN A 29 5.03 7.91 -15.10
CA ASN A 29 5.09 9.18 -14.36
C ASN A 29 5.89 9.07 -13.05
N ALA A 30 5.98 7.87 -12.46
CA ALA A 30 6.85 7.59 -11.31
C ALA A 30 8.36 7.59 -11.67
N SER A 31 8.74 7.62 -12.95
CA SER A 31 10.15 7.60 -13.38
C SER A 31 10.82 8.99 -13.50
N ARG A 32 10.10 10.08 -13.24
CA ARG A 32 10.77 11.37 -12.98
C ARG A 32 11.37 11.26 -11.58
N SER A 33 12.68 11.45 -11.49
CA SER A 33 13.48 11.60 -10.25
C SER A 33 12.91 12.71 -9.35
N ALA A 34 11.75 12.47 -8.75
CA ALA A 34 11.23 13.23 -7.64
C ALA A 34 12.12 12.86 -6.46
N ALA A 35 12.74 13.87 -5.85
CA ALA A 35 13.48 13.66 -4.62
C ALA A 35 12.58 12.92 -3.62
N THR A 36 13.08 11.81 -3.06
CA THR A 36 12.33 11.02 -2.08
C THR A 36 11.90 11.94 -0.93
N GLN A 37 10.60 12.00 -0.67
CA GLN A 37 10.04 12.68 0.48
C GLN A 37 10.45 11.95 1.77
N PRO A 38 10.60 12.67 2.89
CA PRO A 38 10.81 12.03 4.19
C PRO A 38 9.62 11.14 4.55
N LEU A 39 9.86 9.91 4.97
CA LEU A 39 8.83 9.08 5.60
C LEU A 39 8.57 9.65 7.00
N THR A 40 7.51 10.46 7.12
CA THR A 40 7.04 11.03 8.38
C THR A 40 5.57 10.73 8.55
N TYR A 41 5.08 10.67 9.79
CA TYR A 41 3.66 10.50 10.08
C TYR A 41 2.79 11.49 9.30
N ALA A 42 3.15 12.77 9.30
CA ALA A 42 2.40 13.81 8.59
C ALA A 42 2.34 13.56 7.08
N ASN A 43 3.46 13.16 6.46
CA ASN A 43 3.50 12.90 5.02
C ASN A 43 2.69 11.65 4.63
N VAL A 44 2.77 10.57 5.43
CA VAL A 44 1.99 9.34 5.21
C VAL A 44 0.50 9.62 5.37
N VAL A 45 0.10 10.31 6.45
CA VAL A 45 -1.29 10.72 6.69
C VAL A 45 -1.80 11.63 5.57
N SER A 46 -1.01 12.61 5.10
CA SER A 46 -1.38 13.47 3.98
C SER A 46 -1.63 12.67 2.71
N SER A 47 -0.73 11.72 2.39
CA SER A 47 -0.86 10.88 1.21
C SER A 47 -2.15 10.06 1.20
N PHE A 48 -2.56 9.48 2.34
CA PHE A 48 -3.83 8.75 2.42
C PHE A 48 -5.06 9.68 2.44
N LYS A 49 -4.95 10.89 2.99
CA LYS A 49 -6.03 11.91 2.92
C LYS A 49 -6.27 12.38 1.49
N GLU A 50 -5.21 12.53 0.69
CA GLU A 50 -5.29 12.88 -0.74
C GLU A 50 -5.97 11.78 -1.57
N ALA A 51 -5.87 10.52 -1.13
CA ALA A 51 -6.56 9.39 -1.75
C ALA A 51 -8.06 9.30 -1.42
N HIS A 52 -8.62 10.32 -0.73
CA HIS A 52 -10.04 10.42 -0.35
C HIS A 52 -10.57 9.31 0.55
N LEU A 53 -9.68 8.60 1.27
CA LEU A 53 -10.08 7.66 2.31
C LEU A 53 -10.75 8.38 3.48
N ARG A 54 -11.75 7.75 4.10
CA ARG A 54 -12.38 8.30 5.30
C ARG A 54 -11.39 8.18 6.46
N ALA A 55 -10.85 9.31 6.90
CA ALA A 55 -9.91 9.38 8.01
C ALA A 55 -10.63 9.63 9.35
N THR A 56 -10.15 8.98 10.40
CA THR A 56 -10.47 9.27 11.80
C THR A 56 -9.16 9.42 12.56
N GLU A 57 -8.93 10.59 13.12
CA GLU A 57 -7.82 10.81 14.04
C GLU A 57 -8.21 10.27 15.42
N VAL A 58 -7.59 9.18 15.84
CA VAL A 58 -7.94 8.48 17.09
C VAL A 58 -7.16 9.05 18.27
N GLN A 59 -5.89 9.42 18.02
CA GLN A 59 -4.98 10.09 18.95
C GLN A 59 -3.99 10.96 18.14
N PRO A 60 -3.27 11.93 18.75
CA PRO A 60 -2.32 12.79 18.02
C PRO A 60 -1.23 12.04 17.22
N ARG A 61 -0.96 10.78 17.57
CA ARG A 61 0.08 9.93 16.97
C ARG A 61 -0.49 8.72 16.22
N CYS A 62 -1.80 8.62 16.07
CA CYS A 62 -2.48 7.50 15.42
C CYS A 62 -3.67 7.99 14.59
N THR A 63 -3.60 7.76 13.28
CA THR A 63 -4.71 7.99 12.35
C THR A 63 -5.16 6.67 11.75
N ILE A 64 -6.48 6.46 11.73
CA ILE A 64 -7.09 5.30 11.08
C ILE A 64 -7.85 5.77 9.84
N PHE A 65 -7.61 5.12 8.73
CA PHE A 65 -8.35 5.28 7.49
C PHE A 65 -9.22 4.04 7.26
N PHE A 66 -10.42 4.28 6.74
CA PHE A 66 -11.37 3.22 6.44
C PHE A 66 -11.97 3.41 5.05
N GLU A 67 -12.03 2.31 4.31
CA GLU A 67 -12.83 2.16 3.10
C GLU A 67 -13.59 0.84 3.19
N GLY A 68 -14.83 0.80 2.70
CA GLY A 68 -15.54 -0.46 2.58
C GLY A 68 -16.83 -0.34 1.79
N LYS A 69 -17.18 -1.44 1.12
CA LYS A 69 -18.37 -1.55 0.29
C LYS A 69 -18.98 -2.94 0.37
N TRP A 70 -20.30 -2.99 0.27
CA TRP A 70 -20.99 -4.27 0.12
C TRP A 70 -20.77 -4.80 -1.28
N LYS A 71 -20.16 -5.99 -1.38
CA LYS A 71 -20.05 -6.73 -2.64
C LYS A 71 -21.39 -7.38 -3.00
N ASN A 72 -22.10 -7.86 -1.97
CA ASN A 72 -23.46 -8.38 -2.02
C ASN A 72 -24.07 -8.38 -0.61
N ALA A 73 -25.26 -8.97 -0.42
CA ALA A 73 -25.97 -8.99 0.85
C ALA A 73 -25.22 -9.67 2.03
N ASN A 74 -24.23 -10.50 1.74
CA ASN A 74 -23.52 -11.32 2.72
C ASN A 74 -22.01 -11.04 2.80
N VAL A 75 -21.48 -10.20 1.93
CA VAL A 75 -20.04 -9.95 1.81
C VAL A 75 -19.80 -8.45 1.81
N TYR A 76 -19.09 -7.99 2.84
CA TYR A 76 -18.63 -6.61 2.99
C TYR A 76 -17.11 -6.61 2.88
N ASP A 77 -16.61 -6.06 1.79
CA ASP A 77 -15.17 -5.89 1.56
C ASP A 77 -14.79 -4.53 2.17
N TYR A 78 -13.79 -4.53 3.04
CA TYR A 78 -13.26 -3.33 3.67
C TYR A 78 -11.75 -3.39 3.92
N CYS A 79 -11.14 -2.20 3.89
CA CYS A 79 -9.78 -1.93 4.25
C CYS A 79 -9.74 -1.03 5.50
N VAL A 80 -8.86 -1.36 6.45
CA VAL A 80 -8.46 -0.44 7.53
C VAL A 80 -6.96 -0.19 7.41
N ILE A 81 -6.57 1.08 7.30
CA ILE A 81 -5.17 1.48 7.32
C ILE A 81 -4.93 2.27 8.59
N MET A 82 -4.03 1.80 9.44
CA MET A 82 -3.64 2.47 10.66
C MET A 82 -2.20 2.97 10.53
N VAL A 83 -2.02 4.27 10.69
CA VAL A 83 -0.70 4.93 10.69
C VAL A 83 -0.41 5.36 12.10
N GLU A 84 0.67 4.83 12.68
CA GLU A 84 1.12 5.11 14.03
C GLU A 84 2.52 5.70 14.01
N ASN A 85 2.73 6.70 14.87
CA ASN A 85 4.02 7.35 15.06
C ASN A 85 4.51 7.04 16.47
N SER A 86 5.44 6.10 16.63
CA SER A 86 6.09 5.86 17.92
C SER A 86 7.31 6.77 18.09
N ASP A 87 8.01 6.66 19.22
CA ASP A 87 9.25 7.42 19.45
C ASP A 87 10.42 6.88 18.61
N GLN A 88 10.29 5.65 18.09
CA GLN A 88 11.37 4.90 17.45
C GLN A 88 11.09 4.63 15.98
N ASP A 89 9.82 4.55 15.58
CA ASP A 89 9.42 4.13 14.25
C ASP A 89 8.11 4.78 13.79
N ILE A 90 7.87 4.67 12.49
CA ILE A 90 6.54 4.87 11.90
C ILE A 90 6.03 3.50 11.50
N GLN A 91 4.87 3.13 12.04
CA GLN A 91 4.21 1.88 11.73
C GLN A 91 2.99 2.15 10.83
N VAL A 92 2.86 1.37 9.76
CA VAL A 92 1.69 1.34 8.89
C VAL A 92 1.14 -0.07 8.88
N THR A 93 -0.07 -0.21 9.40
CA THR A 93 -0.81 -1.48 9.44
C THR A 93 -1.94 -1.43 8.42
N PHE A 94 -2.03 -2.47 7.60
CA PHE A 94 -3.10 -2.69 6.65
C PHE A 94 -3.90 -3.91 7.10
N TYR A 95 -5.21 -3.76 7.25
CA TYR A 95 -6.16 -4.84 7.43
C TYR A 95 -7.03 -4.91 6.17
N LEU A 96 -6.97 -6.02 5.46
CA LEU A 96 -7.51 -6.19 4.11
C LEU A 96 -8.38 -7.44 4.07
N THR A 97 -9.61 -7.34 3.59
CA THR A 97 -10.54 -8.47 3.37
C THR A 97 -10.62 -8.94 1.92
N ASP A 98 -10.18 -8.14 0.95
CA ASP A 98 -10.15 -8.49 -0.48
C ASP A 98 -8.79 -8.18 -1.12
N ALA A 99 -8.42 -8.92 -2.16
CA ALA A 99 -7.21 -8.72 -2.94
C ALA A 99 -7.16 -7.33 -3.62
N HIS A 100 -8.32 -6.74 -3.92
CA HIS A 100 -8.38 -5.36 -4.43
C HIS A 100 -7.76 -4.34 -3.47
N GLU A 101 -7.86 -4.57 -2.16
CA GLU A 101 -7.38 -3.65 -1.14
C GLU A 101 -5.85 -3.70 -0.99
N MET A 102 -5.21 -4.75 -1.53
CA MET A 102 -3.75 -4.82 -1.69
C MET A 102 -3.19 -3.69 -2.55
N ASN A 103 -4.04 -3.04 -3.35
CA ASN A 103 -3.66 -1.82 -4.07
C ASN A 103 -3.21 -0.72 -3.11
N TRP A 104 -3.80 -0.59 -1.92
CA TRP A 104 -3.39 0.41 -0.93
C TRP A 104 -1.98 0.18 -0.40
N VAL A 105 -1.60 -1.08 -0.25
CA VAL A 105 -0.24 -1.47 0.14
C VAL A 105 0.73 -1.12 -0.98
N THR A 106 0.36 -1.46 -2.22
CA THR A 106 1.17 -1.18 -3.42
C THR A 106 1.36 0.33 -3.60
N GLU A 107 0.29 1.11 -3.52
CA GLU A 107 0.33 2.57 -3.62
C GLU A 107 1.18 3.20 -2.50
N PHE A 108 1.14 2.68 -1.28
CA PHE A 108 2.02 3.13 -0.20
C PHE A 108 3.50 2.82 -0.46
N LEU A 109 3.82 1.62 -0.95
CA LEU A 109 5.20 1.21 -1.24
C LEU A 109 5.78 1.90 -2.49
N ASP A 110 4.93 2.29 -3.43
CA ASP A 110 5.27 3.08 -4.62
C ASP A 110 5.21 4.60 -4.38
N ALA A 111 4.71 5.04 -3.22
CA ALA A 111 4.65 6.45 -2.83
C ALA A 111 6.07 7.05 -2.81
N PRO A 112 6.21 8.39 -2.96
CA PRO A 112 7.51 9.04 -3.07
C PRO A 112 8.32 9.05 -1.75
N PHE A 113 8.04 8.16 -0.80
CA PHE A 113 8.81 7.98 0.43
C PHE A 113 10.06 7.15 0.23
N PHE A 114 10.03 6.22 -0.72
CA PHE A 114 11.03 5.18 -0.91
C PHE A 114 11.81 5.40 -2.22
N ALA A 115 13.11 5.11 -2.19
CA ALA A 115 13.87 4.96 -3.42
C ALA A 115 13.43 3.68 -4.14
N GLN A 116 13.59 3.62 -5.47
CA GLN A 116 13.19 2.44 -6.25
C GLN A 116 13.80 1.12 -5.72
N SER A 117 15.05 1.16 -5.27
CA SER A 117 15.73 -0.01 -4.67
C SER A 117 15.19 -0.39 -3.29
N GLU A 118 14.64 0.58 -2.53
CA GLU A 118 13.93 0.32 -1.27
C GLU A 118 12.58 -0.33 -1.57
N THR A 119 11.80 0.24 -2.50
CA THR A 119 10.51 -0.29 -2.95
C THR A 119 10.59 -1.73 -3.43
N GLN A 120 11.56 -2.07 -4.29
CA GLN A 120 11.75 -3.45 -4.77
C GLN A 120 11.99 -4.44 -3.62
N LYS A 121 12.77 -4.04 -2.61
CA LYS A 121 13.02 -4.89 -1.43
C LYS A 121 11.78 -5.03 -0.56
N LEU A 122 11.01 -3.95 -0.38
CA LEU A 122 9.76 -3.97 0.39
C LEU A 122 8.71 -4.89 -0.25
N PHE A 123 8.56 -4.86 -1.57
CA PHE A 123 7.75 -5.84 -2.29
C PHE A 123 8.31 -7.26 -2.15
N GLY A 124 9.63 -7.41 -2.10
CA GLY A 124 10.28 -8.67 -1.77
C GLY A 124 9.84 -9.22 -0.40
N LEU A 125 9.79 -8.38 0.64
CA LEU A 125 9.35 -8.78 1.98
C LEU A 125 7.88 -9.25 1.95
N MET A 126 7.00 -8.48 1.31
CA MET A 126 5.57 -8.80 1.22
C MET A 126 5.33 -10.17 0.57
N ASN A 127 6.12 -10.51 -0.44
CA ASN A 127 6.03 -11.77 -1.18
C ASN A 127 6.81 -12.93 -0.54
N SER A 128 7.59 -12.68 0.52
CA SER A 128 8.44 -13.69 1.15
C SER A 128 7.67 -14.77 1.93
N GLY A 129 6.42 -14.47 2.30
CA GLY A 129 5.54 -15.36 3.05
C GLY A 129 5.91 -15.57 4.53
N HIS A 130 6.88 -14.84 5.07
CA HIS A 130 7.28 -14.93 6.47
C HIS A 130 7.51 -13.55 7.10
N ASP A 131 7.43 -13.52 8.44
CA ASP A 131 7.74 -12.34 9.23
C ASP A 131 9.24 -12.04 9.21
N ILE A 132 9.58 -10.77 9.17
CA ILE A 132 10.95 -10.27 9.10
C ILE A 132 11.15 -9.22 10.19
N ARG A 133 12.28 -9.30 10.89
CA ARG A 133 12.64 -8.35 11.94
C ARG A 133 14.03 -7.79 11.68
N GLY A 134 14.11 -6.47 11.62
CA GLY A 134 15.34 -5.70 11.61
C GLY A 134 16.04 -5.66 10.26
N GLU A 135 15.34 -5.94 9.16
CA GLU A 135 15.95 -5.99 7.83
C GLU A 135 16.38 -4.59 7.39
N LYS A 136 17.62 -4.47 6.91
CA LYS A 136 18.13 -3.19 6.42
C LYS A 136 17.66 -2.94 4.98
N ILE A 137 16.75 -2.00 4.82
CA ILE A 137 16.25 -1.54 3.51
C ILE A 137 16.60 -0.07 3.33
N GLY A 138 17.71 0.18 2.61
CA GLY A 138 18.19 1.51 2.30
C GLY A 138 18.43 2.34 3.57
N ARG A 139 17.60 3.36 3.77
CA ARG A 139 17.65 4.30 4.90
C ARG A 139 16.93 3.80 6.16
N PHE A 140 16.29 2.63 6.11
CA PHE A 140 15.45 2.12 7.18
C PHE A 140 15.94 0.76 7.68
N ARG A 141 15.68 0.51 8.96
CA ARG A 141 15.52 -0.83 9.50
C ARG A 141 14.01 -1.12 9.49
N VAL A 142 13.64 -2.24 8.88
CA VAL A 142 12.24 -2.59 8.62
C VAL A 142 11.88 -3.88 9.34
N ASP A 143 10.82 -3.80 10.13
CA ASP A 143 10.09 -4.95 10.63
C ASP A 143 8.85 -5.14 9.75
N PHE A 144 8.60 -6.38 9.33
CA PHE A 144 7.44 -6.76 8.54
C PHE A 144 6.76 -7.96 9.18
N HIS A 145 5.46 -7.83 9.43
CA HIS A 145 4.62 -8.91 9.94
C HIS A 145 3.45 -9.14 9.00
N ARG A 146 3.15 -10.41 8.76
CA ARG A 146 2.01 -10.84 7.96
C ARG A 146 1.18 -11.84 8.73
N TRP A 147 -0.11 -11.55 8.86
CA TRP A 147 -1.06 -12.45 9.48
C TRP A 147 -2.31 -12.60 8.62
N GLN A 148 -2.77 -13.83 8.40
CA GLN A 148 -3.98 -14.12 7.62
C GLN A 148 -5.04 -14.79 8.51
N PRO A 149 -5.84 -14.01 9.26
CA PRO A 149 -7.06 -14.54 9.87
C PRO A 149 -8.05 -15.01 8.79
N ARG A 150 -9.10 -15.75 9.18
CA ARG A 150 -10.03 -16.44 8.26
C ARG A 150 -10.47 -15.68 7.01
N HIS A 151 -10.78 -14.39 7.15
CA HIS A 151 -11.38 -13.57 6.09
C HIS A 151 -10.61 -12.27 5.86
N ALA A 152 -9.38 -12.18 6.35
CA ALA A 152 -8.58 -10.98 6.17
C ALA A 152 -7.09 -11.30 6.13
N GLU A 153 -6.35 -10.31 5.68
CA GLU A 153 -4.91 -10.24 5.64
C GLU A 153 -4.47 -8.97 6.36
N ILE A 154 -3.55 -9.13 7.28
CA ILE A 154 -2.97 -8.05 8.07
C ILE A 154 -1.50 -7.95 7.70
N LEU A 155 -1.09 -6.79 7.21
CA LEU A 155 0.28 -6.46 6.90
C LEU A 155 0.73 -5.31 7.78
N VAL A 156 1.83 -5.49 8.50
CA VAL A 156 2.40 -4.46 9.37
C VAL A 156 3.80 -4.15 8.87
N PHE A 157 4.04 -2.90 8.52
CA PHE A 157 5.37 -2.38 8.23
C PHE A 157 5.74 -1.40 9.33
N SER A 158 6.85 -1.65 10.03
CA SER A 158 7.48 -0.68 10.93
C SER A 158 8.80 -0.22 10.32
N PHE A 159 8.98 1.11 10.26
CA PHE A 159 10.15 1.75 9.69
C PHE A 159 10.90 2.54 10.76
N THR A 160 12.03 2.00 11.22
CA THR A 160 12.98 2.73 12.07
C THR A 160 14.01 3.43 11.19
N PRO A 161 14.13 4.77 11.23
CA PRO A 161 15.18 5.48 10.51
C PRO A 161 16.56 5.03 10.99
N LEU A 162 17.44 4.67 10.06
CA LEU A 162 18.86 4.52 10.37
C LEU A 162 19.42 5.93 10.50
N SER A 163 19.62 6.41 11.73
CA SER A 163 20.31 7.67 11.96
C SER A 163 21.57 7.71 11.10
N LYS A 164 21.78 8.79 10.32
CA LYS A 164 23.14 9.08 9.83
C LYS A 164 24.01 9.15 11.07
N SER A 165 25.01 8.29 11.21
CA SER A 165 26.07 8.60 12.16
C SER A 165 26.58 9.96 11.73
N SER A 166 26.43 10.95 12.60
CA SER A 166 27.05 12.25 12.44
C SER A 166 28.56 12.04 12.42
N THR A 167 29.11 11.81 11.23
CA THR A 167 30.52 11.99 10.89
C THR A 167 30.73 13.42 10.43
#